data_AF-A0ABD2RWV6-F1
#
_entry.id   AF-A0ABD2RWV6-F1
#
_cell.length_a   1.000
_cell.length_b   1.000
_cell.length_c   1.000
_cell.angle_alpha   90.00
_cell.angle_beta   90.00
_cell.angle_gamma   90.00
#
_symmetry.space_group_name_H-M   'P 1'
#
loop_
_entity.id
_entity.type
_entity.pdbx_description
1 polymer ?
#
loop_
_entity_poly.entity_id
_entity_poly.type
_entity_poly.pdbx_seq_one_letter_code
_entity_poly.pdbx_strand_id
1 'polypeptide(L)'
;MSRIDDAVERILRVKFILSLFEDPLADLSLVNQLGSQEHRELAREAVRKSLVLLKNGKITSQPLLPLPKKAPKILVAGTHADNLGYQCGGWTNQWQGVSGNNFTVGTTILSAIKKTVDPSTQVVYRQNPDANFVKSNKFDYAIVVVGEVPYAEMFGDSSYNTRTWS
;
A
#
# COMPACT_ATOMS: atom_id res chain seq x y z
N MET A 1 -16.46 28.50 -35.58
CA MET A 1 -15.49 29.09 -34.65
C MET A 1 -15.89 28.93 -33.18
N SER A 2 -17.17 29.13 -32.84
CA SER A 2 -17.71 29.02 -31.46
C SER A 2 -17.28 27.82 -30.61
N ARG A 3 -17.16 26.61 -31.17
CA ARG A 3 -16.68 25.43 -30.42
C ARG A 3 -15.22 25.54 -30.00
N ILE A 4 -14.37 26.12 -30.85
CA ILE A 4 -12.97 26.37 -30.53
C ILE A 4 -12.88 27.52 -29.53
N ASP A 5 -13.67 28.58 -29.71
CA ASP A 5 -13.69 29.72 -28.80
C ASP A 5 -14.12 29.31 -27.38
N ASP A 6 -15.18 28.50 -27.22
CA ASP A 6 -15.60 27.95 -25.91
C ASP A 6 -14.51 27.07 -25.27
N ALA A 7 -13.84 26.22 -26.06
CA ALA A 7 -12.77 25.36 -25.54
C ALA A 7 -11.56 26.18 -25.06
N VAL A 8 -11.15 27.17 -25.84
CA VAL A 8 -10.03 28.07 -25.50
C VAL A 8 -10.40 28.93 -24.30
N GLU A 9 -11.62 29.45 -24.24
CA GLU A 9 -12.10 30.25 -23.10
C GLU A 9 -12.00 29.47 -21.79
N ARG A 10 -12.43 28.20 -21.77
CA ARG A 10 -12.32 27.34 -20.58
C ARG A 10 -10.88 27.10 -20.16
N ILE A 11 -9.98 26.84 -21.12
CA ILE A 11 -8.56 26.62 -20.84
C ILE A 11 -7.93 27.89 -20.26
N LEU A 12 -8.13 29.02 -20.91
CA LEU A 12 -7.54 30.30 -20.49
C LEU A 12 -8.10 30.74 -19.14
N ARG A 13 -9.40 30.58 -18.92
CA ARG A 13 -10.04 30.88 -17.63
C ARG A 13 -9.35 30.15 -16.48
N VAL A 14 -9.09 28.85 -16.61
CA VAL A 14 -8.39 28.08 -15.58
C VAL A 14 -6.95 28.58 -15.39
N LYS A 15 -6.22 28.86 -16.48
CA LYS A 15 -4.85 29.39 -16.39
C LYS A 15 -4.78 30.73 -15.66
N PHE A 16 -5.74 31.63 -15.90
CA PHE A 16 -5.82 32.91 -15.18
C PHE A 16 -6.25 32.74 -13.72
N ILE A 17 -7.23 31.88 -13.41
CA ILE A 17 -7.66 31.62 -12.02
C ILE A 17 -6.51 31.05 -11.16
N LEU A 18 -5.65 30.22 -11.77
CA LEU A 18 -4.49 29.63 -11.09
C LEU A 18 -3.24 30.53 -11.12
N SER A 19 -3.35 31.77 -11.61
CA SER A 19 -2.24 32.72 -11.76
C SER A 19 -1.02 32.16 -12.53
N LEU A 20 -1.25 31.27 -13.49
CA LEU A 20 -0.17 30.60 -14.21
C LEU A 20 0.57 31.54 -15.18
N PHE A 21 0.00 32.71 -15.48
CA PHE A 21 0.66 33.74 -16.28
C PHE A 21 1.60 34.62 -15.44
N GLU A 22 1.29 34.79 -14.16
CA GLU A 22 2.10 35.54 -13.19
C GLU A 22 3.25 34.68 -12.65
N ASP A 23 2.96 33.43 -12.28
CA ASP A 23 3.94 32.48 -11.72
C ASP A 23 4.09 31.22 -12.61
N PRO A 24 4.69 31.35 -13.81
CA PRO A 24 4.76 30.25 -14.78
C PRO A 24 5.84 29.20 -14.46
N LEU A 25 6.73 29.48 -13.50
CA LEU A 25 7.88 28.64 -13.16
C LEU A 25 7.69 27.94 -11.82
N ALA A 26 8.37 26.81 -11.64
CA ALA A 26 8.33 26.06 -10.39
C ALA A 26 9.01 26.84 -9.24
N ASP A 27 8.40 26.80 -8.06
CA ASP A 27 9.03 27.26 -6.82
C ASP A 27 9.95 26.17 -6.25
N LEU A 28 11.25 26.39 -6.35
CA LEU A 28 12.28 25.47 -5.86
C LEU A 28 12.34 25.40 -4.34
N SER A 29 11.70 26.32 -3.60
CA SER A 29 11.61 26.26 -2.14
C SER A 29 10.78 25.07 -1.65
N LEU A 30 9.89 24.55 -2.51
CA LEU A 30 8.95 23.47 -2.19
C LEU A 30 9.54 22.06 -2.35
N VAL A 31 10.79 21.91 -2.79
CA VAL A 31 11.41 20.59 -3.03
C VAL A 31 11.34 19.68 -1.79
N ASN A 32 11.46 20.25 -0.60
CA ASN A 32 11.41 19.49 0.67
C ASN A 32 10.00 18.99 1.04
N GLN A 33 8.95 19.42 0.33
CA GLN A 33 7.60 18.91 0.52
C GLN A 33 7.43 17.49 -0.05
N LEU A 34 8.29 17.11 -1.01
CA LEU A 34 8.25 15.80 -1.63
C LEU A 34 8.61 14.71 -0.61
N GLY A 35 7.61 13.91 -0.23
CA GLY A 35 7.80 12.81 0.70
C GLY A 35 8.17 13.26 2.12
N SER A 36 7.74 14.45 2.53
CA SER A 36 7.90 14.97 3.90
C SER A 36 7.33 14.02 4.95
N GLN A 37 7.82 14.14 6.18
CA GLN A 37 7.41 13.26 7.28
C GLN A 37 5.93 13.48 7.63
N GLU A 38 5.46 14.71 7.59
CA GLU A 38 4.07 15.10 7.86
C GLU A 38 3.13 14.42 6.85
N HIS A 39 3.46 14.46 5.56
CA HIS A 39 2.68 13.76 4.52
C HIS A 39 2.70 12.24 4.71
N ARG A 40 3.83 11.67 5.15
CA ARG A 40 3.92 10.22 5.44
C ARG A 40 3.11 9.82 6.67
N GLU A 41 3.01 10.68 7.68
CA GLU A 41 2.18 10.45 8.86
C GLU A 41 0.69 10.49 8.51
N LEU A 42 0.27 11.45 7.70
CA LEU A 42 -1.08 11.51 7.16
C LEU A 42 -1.39 10.27 6.30
N ALA A 43 -0.47 9.86 5.42
CA ALA A 43 -0.62 8.65 4.62
C ALA A 43 -0.73 7.39 5.51
N ARG A 44 0.06 7.31 6.59
CA ARG A 44 -0.02 6.21 7.56
C ARG A 44 -1.36 6.18 8.29
N GLU A 45 -1.92 7.33 8.61
CA GLU A 45 -3.26 7.44 9.19
C GLU A 45 -4.33 6.96 8.20
N ALA A 46 -4.28 7.43 6.96
CA ALA A 46 -5.20 7.04 5.91
C ALA A 46 -5.17 5.51 5.67
N VAL A 47 -3.97 4.91 5.60
CA VAL A 47 -3.82 3.44 5.48
C VAL A 47 -4.42 2.73 6.69
N ARG A 48 -4.24 3.22 7.92
CA ARG A 48 -4.85 2.60 9.11
C ARG A 48 -6.38 2.65 9.05
N LYS A 49 -6.94 3.77 8.59
CA LYS A 49 -8.39 4.00 8.51
C LYS A 49 -9.05 3.29 7.32
N SER A 50 -8.29 2.90 6.30
CA SER A 50 -8.83 2.18 5.14
C SER A 50 -9.00 0.67 5.36
N LEU A 51 -8.40 0.10 6.42
CA LEU A 51 -8.48 -1.33 6.69
C LEU A 51 -9.89 -1.75 7.12
N VAL A 52 -10.45 -2.73 6.41
CA VAL A 52 -11.72 -3.36 6.75
C VAL A 52 -11.46 -4.75 7.35
N LEU A 53 -11.81 -4.95 8.62
CA LEU A 53 -11.67 -6.24 9.28
C LEU A 53 -12.84 -7.17 8.93
N LEU A 54 -12.61 -8.10 8.02
CA LEU A 54 -13.65 -9.03 7.55
C LEU A 54 -13.88 -10.22 8.49
N LYS A 55 -12.86 -10.63 9.25
CA LYS A 55 -12.93 -11.77 10.18
C LYS A 55 -11.91 -11.63 11.29
N ASN A 56 -12.30 -11.91 12.53
CA ASN A 56 -11.41 -11.87 13.69
C ASN A 56 -11.58 -13.11 14.59
N GLY A 57 -10.91 -14.20 14.23
CA GLY A 57 -11.04 -15.50 14.90
C GLY A 57 -12.02 -16.45 14.22
N LYS A 58 -11.94 -17.74 14.57
CA LYS A 58 -12.91 -18.76 14.11
C LYS A 58 -14.15 -18.83 15.00
N ILE A 59 -14.00 -18.44 16.26
CA ILE A 59 -15.02 -18.43 17.30
C ILE A 59 -15.13 -17.00 17.81
N THR A 60 -16.34 -16.47 17.93
CA THR A 60 -16.60 -15.06 18.28
C THR A 60 -16.05 -14.66 19.65
N SER A 61 -15.90 -15.61 20.58
CA SER A 61 -15.36 -15.38 21.93
C SER A 61 -13.82 -15.37 22.00
N GLN A 62 -13.13 -15.64 20.89
CA GLN A 62 -11.66 -15.71 20.85
C GLN A 62 -11.12 -14.86 19.69
N PRO A 63 -11.05 -13.53 19.87
CA PRO A 63 -10.50 -12.65 18.86
C PRO A 63 -8.99 -12.93 18.69
N LEU A 64 -8.52 -12.88 17.44
CA LEU A 64 -7.11 -13.01 17.12
C LEU A 64 -6.39 -11.65 17.17
N LEU A 65 -7.07 -10.60 16.71
CA LEU A 65 -6.58 -9.24 16.69
C LEU A 65 -7.17 -8.44 17.88
N PRO A 66 -6.37 -7.55 18.51
CA PRO A 66 -4.98 -7.19 18.15
C PRO A 66 -3.95 -8.24 18.58
N LEU A 67 -2.91 -8.43 17.76
CA LEU A 67 -1.82 -9.36 18.08
C LEU A 67 -0.92 -8.80 19.20
N PRO A 68 -0.42 -9.65 20.11
CA PRO A 68 0.53 -9.21 21.13
C PRO A 68 1.86 -8.84 20.47
N LYS A 69 2.39 -7.64 20.76
CA LYS A 69 3.69 -7.20 20.21
C LYS A 69 4.88 -8.02 20.73
N LYS A 70 4.71 -8.67 21.88
CA LYS A 70 5.72 -9.53 22.49
C LYS A 70 5.30 -10.98 22.33
N ALA A 71 6.10 -11.75 21.61
CA ALA A 71 5.94 -13.18 21.42
C ALA A 71 7.32 -13.83 21.26
N PRO A 72 7.52 -15.09 21.67
CA PRO A 72 8.77 -15.80 21.41
C PRO A 72 9.22 -15.76 19.94
N LYS A 73 8.33 -16.14 19.01
CA LYS A 73 8.68 -16.30 17.59
C LYS A 73 7.46 -16.19 16.69
N ILE A 74 7.52 -15.31 15.70
CA ILE A 74 6.43 -15.06 14.76
C ILE A 74 6.86 -15.31 13.32
N LEU A 75 5.90 -15.68 12.48
CA LEU A 75 6.11 -15.82 11.04
C LEU A 75 5.49 -14.64 10.30
N VAL A 76 6.25 -14.05 9.38
CA VAL A 76 5.73 -13.19 8.33
C VAL A 76 5.91 -13.91 7.00
N ALA A 77 4.84 -14.01 6.21
CA ALA A 77 4.83 -14.76 4.97
C ALA A 77 3.96 -14.11 3.90
N GLY A 78 3.99 -14.67 2.69
CA GLY A 78 3.21 -14.22 1.54
C GLY A 78 3.99 -13.28 0.61
N THR A 79 3.58 -13.26 -0.65
CA THR A 79 4.26 -12.54 -1.74
C THR A 79 4.28 -11.03 -1.58
N HIS A 80 3.36 -10.48 -0.78
CA HIS A 80 3.20 -9.02 -0.59
C HIS A 80 3.83 -8.52 0.71
N ALA A 81 4.32 -9.42 1.57
CA ALA A 81 4.79 -9.02 2.90
C ALA A 81 6.03 -8.13 2.85
N ASP A 82 6.90 -8.32 1.86
CA ASP A 82 8.12 -7.53 1.67
C ASP A 82 8.27 -6.98 0.25
N ASN A 83 7.18 -6.49 -0.33
CA ASN A 83 7.16 -5.91 -1.67
C ASN A 83 6.42 -4.56 -1.68
N LEU A 84 7.19 -3.47 -1.72
CA LEU A 84 6.70 -2.09 -1.68
C LEU A 84 5.88 -1.74 -2.94
N GLY A 85 6.33 -2.20 -4.11
CA GLY A 85 5.58 -2.00 -5.34
C GLY A 85 4.18 -2.65 -5.29
N TYR A 86 4.08 -3.86 -4.76
CA TYR A 86 2.80 -4.58 -4.65
C TYR A 86 1.82 -3.91 -3.68
N GLN A 87 2.29 -3.40 -2.53
CA GLN A 87 1.39 -2.67 -1.62
C GLN A 87 0.93 -1.30 -2.17
N CYS A 88 1.60 -0.77 -3.20
CA CYS A 88 1.24 0.48 -3.84
C CYS A 88 0.28 0.28 -5.03
N GLY A 89 0.45 -0.80 -5.80
CA GLY A 89 -0.39 -1.09 -6.96
C GLY A 89 0.01 -0.28 -8.21
N GLY A 90 -0.92 -0.18 -9.17
CA GLY A 90 -0.75 0.65 -10.38
C GLY A 90 -0.57 2.13 -10.08
N TRP A 91 -0.22 2.92 -11.10
CA TRP A 91 0.01 4.37 -10.96
C TRP A 91 1.09 4.78 -9.94
N THR A 92 1.97 3.86 -9.56
CA THR A 92 3.08 4.13 -8.64
C THR A 92 4.41 3.89 -9.31
N ASN A 93 5.20 4.96 -9.47
CA ASN A 93 6.46 5.01 -10.24
C ASN A 93 6.28 4.72 -11.75
N GLN A 94 5.62 3.62 -12.11
CA GLN A 94 5.23 3.28 -13.47
C GLN A 94 3.71 3.21 -13.62
N TRP A 95 3.21 3.31 -14.85
CA TRP A 95 1.79 3.23 -15.16
C TRP A 95 1.14 1.94 -14.61
N GLN A 96 1.71 0.78 -14.93
CA GLN A 96 1.25 -0.51 -14.44
C GLN A 96 1.74 -0.84 -13.02
N GLY A 97 2.46 0.07 -12.36
CA GLY A 97 3.15 -0.18 -11.11
C GLY A 97 4.43 -1.00 -11.29
N VAL A 98 5.02 -1.43 -10.17
CA VAL A 98 6.34 -2.06 -10.12
C VAL A 98 6.34 -3.22 -9.12
N SER A 99 7.34 -4.10 -9.22
CA SER A 99 7.59 -5.16 -8.22
C SER A 99 8.94 -4.94 -7.53
N GLY A 100 8.98 -5.01 -6.22
CA GLY A 100 10.18 -4.86 -5.40
C GLY A 100 10.26 -3.51 -4.68
N ASN A 101 11.43 -3.25 -4.09
CA ASN A 101 11.60 -2.21 -3.07
C ASN A 101 12.49 -1.02 -3.50
N ASN A 102 12.98 -1.01 -4.74
CA ASN A 102 14.03 -0.08 -5.19
C ASN A 102 13.50 1.11 -6.01
N PHE A 103 12.19 1.26 -6.15
CA PHE A 103 11.57 2.27 -7.03
C PHE A 103 11.09 3.52 -6.30
N THR A 104 10.88 3.44 -4.98
CA THR A 104 10.42 4.57 -4.16
C THR A 104 10.76 4.33 -2.70
N VAL A 105 10.63 5.37 -1.86
CA VAL A 105 10.90 5.32 -0.42
C VAL A 105 9.61 5.00 0.33
N GLY A 106 9.61 3.91 1.09
CA GLY A 106 8.48 3.49 1.90
C GLY A 106 8.85 2.48 2.98
N THR A 107 7.84 1.92 3.64
CA THR A 107 8.01 0.85 4.64
C THR A 107 7.12 -0.32 4.22
N THR A 108 7.73 -1.48 3.98
CA THR A 108 7.00 -2.73 3.72
C THR A 108 6.30 -3.23 4.98
N ILE A 109 5.30 -4.11 4.84
CA ILE A 109 4.62 -4.71 6.00
C ILE A 109 5.62 -5.48 6.88
N LEU A 110 6.53 -6.27 6.30
CA LEU A 110 7.61 -6.94 7.02
C LEU A 110 8.47 -5.95 7.81
N SER A 111 8.89 -4.86 7.17
CA SER A 111 9.69 -3.82 7.82
C SER A 111 8.92 -3.13 8.95
N ALA A 112 7.63 -2.86 8.77
CA ALA A 112 6.78 -2.27 9.79
C ALA A 112 6.62 -3.22 11.00
N ILE A 113 6.42 -4.52 10.76
CA ILE A 113 6.33 -5.53 11.83
C ILE A 113 7.62 -5.58 12.62
N LYS A 114 8.78 -5.69 11.95
CA LYS A 114 10.10 -5.70 12.61
C LYS A 114 10.34 -4.46 13.49
N LYS A 115 9.86 -3.29 13.05
CA LYS A 115 9.95 -2.03 13.83
C LYS A 115 8.94 -1.93 14.99
N THR A 116 7.90 -2.76 15.00
CA THR A 116 6.75 -2.61 15.93
C THR A 116 6.76 -3.63 17.05
N VAL A 117 7.27 -4.84 16.81
CA VAL A 117 7.32 -5.90 17.83
C VAL A 117 8.34 -5.60 18.92
N ASP A 118 8.19 -6.26 20.07
CA ASP A 118 9.17 -6.22 21.16
C ASP A 118 10.54 -6.70 20.65
N PRO A 119 11.67 -6.07 21.04
CA PRO A 119 13.01 -6.48 20.62
C PRO A 119 13.34 -7.95 20.90
N SER A 120 12.69 -8.59 21.89
CA SER A 120 12.87 -10.02 22.18
C SER A 120 12.12 -10.95 21.21
N THR A 121 11.25 -10.41 20.34
CA THR A 121 10.41 -11.20 19.43
C THR A 121 11.20 -11.59 18.20
N GLN A 122 11.39 -12.89 17.98
CA GLN A 122 12.03 -13.38 16.77
C GLN A 122 11.06 -13.30 15.58
N VAL A 123 11.35 -12.45 14.60
CA VAL A 123 10.59 -12.35 13.34
C VAL A 123 11.25 -13.20 12.26
N VAL A 124 10.59 -14.28 11.84
CA VAL A 124 11.04 -15.10 10.71
C VAL A 124 10.25 -14.70 9.45
N TYR A 125 10.95 -14.42 8.37
CA TYR A 125 10.32 -14.19 7.06
C TYR A 125 10.55 -15.37 6.13
N ARG A 126 9.48 -15.88 5.53
CA ARG A 126 9.50 -16.81 4.40
C ARG A 126 8.36 -16.47 3.47
N GLN A 127 8.66 -16.14 2.22
CA GLN A 127 7.63 -15.71 1.25
C GLN A 127 6.59 -16.79 0.99
N ASN A 128 7.01 -18.04 0.77
CA ASN A 128 6.11 -19.16 0.48
C ASN A 128 6.53 -20.41 1.29
N PRO A 129 6.25 -20.45 2.61
CA PRO A 129 6.59 -21.59 3.44
C PRO A 129 5.61 -22.74 3.21
N ASP A 130 6.12 -23.97 3.18
CA ASP A 130 5.26 -25.15 3.19
C ASP A 130 4.69 -25.44 4.60
N ALA A 131 3.72 -26.36 4.67
CA ALA A 131 3.06 -26.71 5.92
C ALA A 131 4.01 -27.34 6.96
N ASN A 132 5.04 -28.07 6.52
CA ASN A 132 6.00 -28.69 7.42
C ASN A 132 6.88 -27.63 8.08
N PHE A 133 7.32 -26.64 7.31
CA PHE A 133 8.05 -25.49 7.83
C PHE A 133 7.24 -24.77 8.92
N VAL A 134 5.95 -24.50 8.67
CA VAL A 134 5.11 -23.80 9.65
C VAL A 134 4.93 -24.63 10.93
N LYS A 135 4.64 -25.94 10.81
CA LYS A 135 4.40 -26.84 11.95
C LYS A 135 5.66 -27.08 12.80
N SER A 136 6.81 -27.25 12.17
CA SER A 136 8.05 -27.62 12.86
C SER A 136 8.75 -26.46 13.56
N ASN A 137 8.37 -25.21 13.25
CA ASN A 137 9.08 -24.02 13.74
C ASN A 137 8.47 -23.33 14.98
N LYS A 138 7.35 -23.85 15.50
CA LYS A 138 6.67 -23.39 16.74
C LYS A 138 6.43 -21.87 16.77
N PHE A 139 5.78 -21.34 15.75
CA PHE A 139 5.39 -19.92 15.72
C PHE A 139 4.19 -19.67 16.63
N ASP A 140 4.20 -18.56 17.38
CA ASP A 140 3.06 -18.12 18.20
C ASP A 140 1.88 -17.68 17.32
N TYR A 141 2.18 -16.97 16.24
CA TYR A 141 1.23 -16.60 15.19
C TYR A 141 1.95 -16.28 13.88
N ALA A 142 1.17 -16.19 12.80
CA ALA A 142 1.65 -15.81 11.48
C ALA A 142 0.87 -14.61 10.92
N ILE A 143 1.58 -13.71 10.23
CA ILE A 143 0.99 -12.66 9.40
C ILE A 143 1.31 -13.02 7.95
N VAL A 144 0.28 -13.35 7.18
CA VAL A 144 0.40 -13.74 5.77
C VAL A 144 -0.19 -12.64 4.89
N VAL A 145 0.63 -12.06 4.02
CA VAL A 145 0.24 -10.94 3.15
C VAL A 145 0.26 -11.39 1.69
N VAL A 146 -0.92 -11.44 1.09
CA VAL A 146 -1.14 -11.83 -0.31
C VAL A 146 -2.16 -10.87 -0.92
N GLY A 147 -2.22 -10.83 -2.24
CA GLY A 147 -3.10 -9.93 -2.96
C GLY A 147 -2.86 -10.01 -4.46
N GLU A 148 -3.48 -9.07 -5.16
CA GLU A 148 -3.31 -8.88 -6.59
C GLU A 148 -1.97 -8.19 -6.88
N VAL A 149 -1.35 -8.55 -8.00
CA VAL A 149 -0.19 -7.81 -8.50
C VAL A 149 -0.63 -6.46 -9.08
N PRO A 150 0.26 -5.45 -9.17
CA PRO A 150 -0.07 -4.15 -9.75
C PRO A 150 -0.63 -4.22 -11.17
N TYR A 151 -1.65 -3.40 -11.43
CA TYR A 151 -2.25 -3.18 -12.74
C TYR A 151 -2.87 -1.78 -12.81
N ALA A 152 -3.04 -1.25 -14.02
CA ALA A 152 -3.79 -0.04 -14.30
C ALA A 152 -4.57 -0.17 -15.62
N GLU A 153 -5.77 0.42 -15.66
CA GLU A 153 -6.66 0.44 -16.84
C GLU A 153 -6.99 -0.98 -17.32
N MET A 154 -7.01 -1.20 -18.64
CA MET A 154 -7.39 -2.47 -19.29
C MET A 154 -6.59 -3.69 -18.83
N PHE A 155 -5.42 -3.50 -18.22
CA PHE A 155 -4.61 -4.60 -17.68
C PHE A 155 -5.15 -5.13 -16.34
N GLY A 156 -6.05 -4.40 -15.70
CA GLY A 156 -6.81 -4.86 -14.53
C GLY A 156 -8.08 -5.62 -14.88
N ASP A 157 -8.45 -5.68 -16.17
CA ASP A 157 -9.67 -6.37 -16.58
C ASP A 157 -9.56 -7.87 -16.29
N SER A 158 -10.47 -8.38 -15.45
CA SER A 158 -10.52 -9.78 -15.04
C SER A 158 -11.92 -10.34 -15.19
N SER A 159 -12.05 -11.37 -16.03
CA SER A 159 -13.31 -12.09 -16.25
C SER A 159 -13.77 -12.92 -15.04
N TYR A 160 -12.93 -13.05 -14.00
CA TYR A 160 -13.25 -13.76 -12.77
C TYR A 160 -14.02 -12.91 -11.75
N ASN A 161 -14.00 -11.57 -11.85
CA ASN A 161 -14.69 -10.67 -10.93
C ASN A 161 -16.14 -10.34 -11.32
N THR A 162 -16.66 -10.91 -12.41
CA THR A 162 -18.03 -10.67 -12.90
C THR A 162 -19.04 -11.77 -12.57
N ARG A 163 -18.72 -12.71 -11.66
CA ARG A 163 -19.76 -13.55 -11.04
C ARG A 163 -20.58 -12.70 -10.08
N THR A 164 -21.49 -11.94 -10.67
CA THR A 164 -22.66 -11.37 -10.02
C THR A 164 -23.38 -12.48 -9.27
N TRP A 165 -23.70 -12.19 -8.02
CA TRP A 165 -24.58 -13.00 -7.19
C TRP A 165 -25.97 -13.00 -7.83
N SER A 166 -26.28 -14.04 -8.61
CA SER A 166 -27.63 -14.41 -9.02
C SER A 166 -28.11 -15.63 -8.26
#